data_AF-A0A5K7YEJ2-F1
#
_entry.id   AF-A0A5K7YEJ2-F1
#
_cell.length_a   1.000
_cell.length_b   1.000
_cell.length_c   1.000
_cell.angle_alpha   90.00
_cell.angle_beta   90.00
_cell.angle_gamma   90.00
#
_symmetry.space_group_name_H-M   'P 1'
#
loop_
_entity.id
_entity.type
_entity.pdbx_description
1 polymer ?
#
loop_
_entity_poly.entity_id
_entity_poly.type
_entity_poly.pdbx_seq_one_letter_code
_entity_poly.pdbx_strand_id
1 'polypeptide(L)'
;MLDGVAINKEDISHLSQQLNVEEWHTLQTTRLKVLCRFCRELHTPPLSVFFDLVGFQHYLLVDLSMKPSSVREYVLRLRRIDTLLVTLNIDMPRLNVTQIKGILAEHYSKQSLNNAGPALNQYADYVTECLVNVMAAGKACFNVRS
;
A
#
# COMPACT_ATOMS: atom_id res chain seq x y z
N MET A 1 18.76 -5.23 -0.77
CA MET A 1 19.59 -5.47 0.42
C MET A 1 20.32 -6.78 0.26
N LEU A 2 21.51 -6.86 0.86
CA LEU A 2 22.28 -8.07 1.04
C LEU A 2 22.57 -8.22 2.53
N ASP A 3 22.18 -9.35 3.13
CA ASP A 3 22.41 -9.65 4.55
C ASP A 3 21.95 -8.57 5.53
N GLY A 4 20.82 -7.92 5.25
CA GLY A 4 20.31 -6.86 6.12
C GLY A 4 20.91 -5.47 5.87
N VAL A 5 21.84 -5.33 4.91
CA VAL A 5 22.44 -4.03 4.54
C VAL A 5 21.88 -3.54 3.21
N ALA A 6 21.52 -2.26 3.15
CA ALA A 6 21.09 -1.62 1.91
C ALA A 6 22.28 -1.47 0.96
N ILE A 7 22.13 -1.96 -0.27
CA ILE A 7 23.15 -1.83 -1.32
C ILE A 7 22.82 -0.56 -2.12
N ASN A 8 23.76 0.36 -2.20
CA ASN A 8 23.65 1.60 -2.96
C ASN A 8 24.43 1.52 -4.29
N LYS A 9 24.48 2.63 -5.05
CA LYS A 9 25.13 2.66 -6.36
C LYS A 9 26.66 2.54 -6.28
N GLU A 10 27.28 3.08 -5.23
CA GLU A 10 28.72 2.95 -5.00
C GLU A 10 29.08 1.49 -4.67
N ASP A 11 28.30 0.82 -3.82
CA ASP A 11 28.50 -0.59 -3.46
C ASP A 11 28.49 -1.51 -4.70
N ILE A 12 27.57 -1.23 -5.66
CA ILE A 12 27.48 -1.99 -6.92
C ILE A 12 28.76 -1.84 -7.74
N SER A 13 29.40 -0.65 -7.71
CA SER A 13 30.62 -0.39 -8.47
C SER A 13 31.83 -1.16 -7.95
N HIS A 14 31.78 -1.65 -6.71
CA HIS A 14 32.82 -2.48 -6.10
C HIS A 14 32.60 -3.98 -6.26
N LEU A 15 31.49 -4.41 -6.88
CA LEU A 15 31.23 -5.83 -7.15
C LEU A 15 32.19 -6.34 -8.22
N SER A 16 33.13 -7.20 -7.82
CA SER A 16 34.18 -7.75 -8.69
C SER A 16 34.10 -9.27 -8.87
N GLN A 17 33.35 -9.97 -8.03
CA GLN A 17 33.23 -11.42 -8.07
C GLN A 17 32.19 -11.86 -9.11
N GLN A 18 32.59 -12.74 -10.03
CA GLN A 18 31.65 -13.47 -10.89
C GLN A 18 31.06 -14.65 -10.12
N LEU A 19 29.75 -14.85 -10.26
CA LEU A 19 29.02 -15.96 -9.65
C LEU A 19 28.53 -16.90 -10.75
N ASN A 20 28.59 -18.20 -10.50
CA ASN A 20 27.92 -19.19 -11.33
C ASN A 20 26.40 -19.19 -11.06
N VAL A 21 25.64 -19.98 -11.84
CA VAL A 21 24.18 -20.00 -11.78
C VAL A 21 23.65 -20.47 -10.42
N GLU A 22 24.28 -21.47 -9.81
CA GLU A 22 23.89 -21.99 -8.49
C GLU A 22 24.18 -20.99 -7.37
N GLU A 23 25.35 -20.34 -7.43
CA GLU A 23 25.74 -19.28 -6.49
C GLU A 23 24.80 -18.09 -6.59
N TRP A 24 24.43 -17.69 -7.81
CA TRP A 24 23.45 -16.62 -8.04
C TRP A 24 22.07 -16.96 -7.47
N HIS A 25 21.57 -18.17 -7.74
CA HIS A 25 20.27 -18.60 -7.23
C HIS A 25 20.25 -18.68 -5.70
N THR A 26 21.34 -19.19 -5.10
CA THR A 26 21.51 -19.22 -3.64
C THR A 26 21.52 -17.80 -3.07
N LEU A 27 22.28 -16.89 -3.68
CA LEU A 27 22.35 -15.49 -3.28
C LEU A 27 20.96 -14.81 -3.33
N GLN A 28 20.19 -15.03 -4.40
CA GLN A 28 18.85 -14.48 -4.59
C GLN A 28 17.84 -14.95 -3.53
N THR A 29 17.92 -16.22 -3.14
CA THR A 29 16.90 -16.85 -2.28
C THR A 29 17.21 -16.75 -0.79
N THR A 30 18.48 -16.58 -0.41
CA THR A 30 18.89 -16.64 1.00
C THR A 30 19.38 -15.31 1.58
N ARG A 31 20.05 -14.48 0.75
CA ARG A 31 20.80 -13.30 1.24
C ARG A 31 20.29 -12.00 0.65
N LEU A 32 19.85 -12.04 -0.61
CA LEU A 32 19.25 -10.88 -1.27
C LEU A 32 17.80 -10.72 -0.86
N LYS A 33 17.47 -9.47 -0.60
CA LYS A 33 16.20 -9.06 -0.04
C LYS A 33 15.75 -7.80 -0.75
N VAL A 34 14.58 -7.87 -1.40
CA VAL A 34 14.06 -6.76 -2.23
C VAL A 34 13.58 -5.63 -1.32
N LEU A 35 14.10 -4.43 -1.58
CA LEU A 35 13.62 -3.22 -0.93
C LEU A 35 12.54 -2.57 -1.79
N CYS A 36 11.44 -2.19 -1.15
CA CYS A 36 10.52 -1.27 -1.79
C CYS A 36 11.17 0.12 -1.85
N ARG A 37 11.43 0.65 -3.05
CA ARG A 37 12.01 2.01 -3.22
C ARG A 37 11.18 3.13 -2.60
N PHE A 38 9.91 2.87 -2.28
CA PHE A 38 8.99 3.83 -1.67
C PHE A 38 8.84 3.70 -0.16
N CYS A 39 9.12 2.51 0.39
CA CYS A 39 8.96 2.21 1.82
C CYS A 39 10.31 2.03 2.54
N ARG A 40 11.42 1.88 1.78
CA ARG A 40 12.78 1.62 2.30
C ARG A 40 12.91 0.42 3.24
N GLU A 41 11.89 -0.43 3.29
CA GLU A 41 11.83 -1.65 4.10
C GLU A 41 11.61 -2.89 3.24
N LEU A 42 11.95 -4.04 3.84
CA LEU A 42 11.65 -5.37 3.35
C LEU A 42 10.18 -5.67 3.57
N HIS A 43 9.38 -5.51 2.52
CA HIS A 43 7.94 -5.66 2.67
C HIS A 43 7.42 -6.70 1.68
N THR A 44 7.17 -7.91 2.17
CA THR A 44 5.88 -8.53 1.87
C THR A 44 4.90 -7.76 2.73
N PRO A 45 4.08 -6.85 2.17
CA PRO A 45 3.15 -6.13 3.01
C PRO A 45 2.18 -7.14 3.61
N PRO A 46 1.79 -7.01 4.89
CA PRO A 46 0.61 -7.72 5.37
C PRO A 46 -0.56 -7.41 4.42
N LEU A 47 -1.46 -8.38 4.25
CA LEU A 47 -2.73 -8.15 3.54
C LEU A 47 -3.38 -6.90 4.14
N SER A 48 -3.88 -6.00 3.28
CA SER A 48 -4.47 -4.75 3.76
C SER A 48 -5.66 -5.05 4.67
N VAL A 49 -5.68 -4.43 5.85
CA VAL A 49 -6.65 -4.76 6.90
C VAL A 49 -7.89 -3.88 6.82
N PHE A 50 -7.70 -2.59 6.50
CA PHE A 50 -8.77 -1.59 6.53
C PHE A 50 -9.26 -1.20 5.14
N PHE A 51 -8.44 -1.40 4.11
CA PHE A 51 -8.73 -1.00 2.73
C PHE A 51 -8.72 -2.17 1.76
N ASP A 52 -9.74 -2.28 0.91
CA ASP A 52 -9.74 -3.13 -0.28
C ASP A 52 -8.98 -2.44 -1.41
N LEU A 53 -7.65 -2.55 -1.38
CA LEU A 53 -6.79 -1.90 -2.35
C LEU A 53 -6.94 -2.48 -3.76
N VAL A 54 -7.36 -3.75 -3.90
CA VAL A 54 -7.51 -4.41 -5.20
C VAL A 54 -8.78 -3.93 -5.90
N GLY A 55 -9.92 -3.98 -5.21
CA GLY A 55 -11.18 -3.48 -5.74
C GLY A 55 -11.13 -1.98 -6.00
N PHE A 56 -10.52 -1.20 -5.10
CA PHE A 56 -10.33 0.23 -5.30
C PHE A 56 -9.43 0.53 -6.51
N GLN A 57 -8.31 -0.18 -6.68
CA GLN A 57 -7.44 0.00 -7.84
C GLN A 57 -8.19 -0.28 -9.15
N HIS A 58 -9.02 -1.32 -9.18
CA HIS A 58 -9.85 -1.64 -10.35
C HIS A 58 -10.86 -0.53 -10.64
N TYR A 59 -11.59 -0.05 -9.62
CA TYR A 59 -12.54 1.06 -9.74
C TYR A 59 -11.88 2.31 -10.35
N LEU A 60 -10.71 2.71 -9.83
CA LEU A 60 -10.02 3.89 -10.36
C LEU A 60 -9.56 3.72 -11.82
N LEU A 61 -9.11 2.53 -12.21
CA LEU A 61 -8.59 2.27 -13.55
C LEU A 61 -9.69 2.08 -14.58
N VAL A 62 -10.73 1.33 -14.24
CA VAL A 62 -11.75 0.87 -15.18
C VAL A 62 -12.93 1.81 -15.19
N ASP A 63 -13.49 2.11 -14.02
CA ASP A 63 -14.74 2.87 -13.94
C ASP A 63 -14.48 4.37 -14.08
N LEU A 64 -13.40 4.87 -13.48
CA LEU A 64 -13.00 6.29 -13.57
C LEU A 64 -11.97 6.59 -14.67
N SER A 65 -11.45 5.58 -15.35
CA SER A 65 -10.43 5.73 -16.41
C SER A 65 -9.24 6.61 -16.00
N MET A 66 -8.83 6.56 -14.72
CA MET A 66 -7.73 7.38 -14.23
C MET A 66 -6.37 6.89 -14.75
N LYS A 67 -5.43 7.81 -14.88
CA LYS A 67 -4.06 7.47 -15.30
C LYS A 67 -3.41 6.49 -14.31
N PRO A 68 -2.68 5.46 -14.78
CA PRO A 68 -2.03 4.48 -13.91
C PRO A 68 -1.07 5.09 -12.87
N SER A 69 -0.41 6.20 -13.19
CA SER A 69 0.44 6.93 -12.24
C SER A 69 -0.35 7.48 -11.06
N SER A 70 -1.50 8.12 -11.32
CA SER A 70 -2.39 8.66 -10.28
C SER A 70 -3.00 7.54 -9.43
N VAL A 71 -3.43 6.44 -10.06
CA VAL A 71 -3.96 5.27 -9.35
C VAL A 71 -2.91 4.71 -8.39
N ARG A 72 -1.66 4.55 -8.87
CA ARG A 72 -0.55 4.07 -8.05
C ARG A 72 -0.31 4.96 -6.83
N GLU A 73 -0.39 6.28 -6.98
CA GLU A 73 -0.26 7.19 -5.86
C GLU A 73 -1.36 7.02 -4.83
N TYR A 74 -2.61 6.90 -5.25
CA TYR A 74 -3.73 6.67 -4.35
C TYR A 74 -3.58 5.36 -3.56
N VAL A 75 -3.28 4.26 -4.25
CA VAL A 75 -3.07 2.95 -3.62
C VAL A 75 -1.90 2.98 -2.62
N LEU A 76 -0.79 3.63 -2.97
CA LEU A 76 0.36 3.77 -2.07
C LEU A 76 0.04 4.60 -0.82
N ARG A 77 -0.74 5.68 -0.98
CA ARG A 77 -1.16 6.53 0.14
C ARG A 77 -2.04 5.75 1.11
N LEU A 78 -3.04 5.04 0.60
CA LEU A 78 -3.92 4.20 1.44
C LEU A 78 -3.15 3.07 2.11
N ARG A 79 -2.20 2.43 1.42
CA ARG A 79 -1.34 1.41 2.04
C ARG A 79 -0.53 1.95 3.22
N ARG A 80 0.00 3.18 3.12
CA ARG A 80 0.73 3.83 4.23
C ARG A 80 -0.19 4.15 5.41
N ILE A 81 -1.44 4.51 5.14
CA ILE A 81 -2.45 4.72 6.17
C ILE A 81 -2.78 3.38 6.83
N ASP A 82 -2.97 2.32 6.05
CA ASP A 82 -3.24 0.95 6.54
C ASP A 82 -2.13 0.50 7.50
N THR A 83 -0.87 0.64 7.08
CA THR A 83 0.29 0.31 7.91
C THR A 83 0.27 1.07 9.24
N LEU A 84 0.00 2.38 9.22
CA LEU A 84 -0.09 3.17 10.45
C LEU A 84 -1.19 2.65 11.39
N LEU A 85 -2.39 2.41 10.87
CA LEU A 85 -3.52 1.94 11.67
C LEU A 85 -3.25 0.57 12.29
N VAL A 86 -2.62 -0.35 11.55
CA VAL A 86 -2.17 -1.65 12.06
C VAL A 86 -1.10 -1.48 13.14
N THR A 87 -0.10 -0.61 12.92
CA THR A 87 0.97 -0.35 13.90
C THR A 87 0.43 0.23 15.20
N LEU A 88 -0.59 1.08 15.12
CA LEU A 88 -1.26 1.66 16.27
C LEU A 88 -2.29 0.72 16.92
N ASN A 89 -2.45 -0.50 16.38
CA ASN A 89 -3.40 -1.51 16.84
C ASN A 89 -4.84 -0.95 16.93
N ILE A 90 -5.22 -0.15 15.94
CA ILE A 90 -6.55 0.46 15.86
C ILE A 90 -7.57 -0.61 15.53
N ASP A 91 -8.62 -0.74 16.33
CA ASP A 91 -9.80 -1.52 15.95
C ASP A 91 -10.80 -0.60 15.25
N MET A 92 -11.11 -0.92 13.99
CA MET A 92 -12.01 -0.13 13.15
C MET A 92 -12.79 -1.07 12.23
N PRO A 93 -13.89 -1.66 12.72
CA PRO A 93 -14.66 -2.66 11.97
C PRO A 93 -15.38 -2.08 10.75
N ARG A 94 -15.51 -0.76 10.65
CA ARG A 94 -16.10 -0.04 9.51
C ARG A 94 -15.30 1.20 9.21
N LEU A 95 -15.19 1.56 7.93
CA LEU A 95 -14.49 2.78 7.50
C LEU A 95 -15.01 4.01 8.25
N ASN A 96 -14.14 4.68 9.00
CA ASN A 96 -14.42 5.94 9.66
C ASN A 96 -13.40 7.00 9.23
N VAL A 97 -13.72 7.73 8.16
CA VAL A 97 -12.82 8.74 7.56
C VAL A 97 -12.47 9.84 8.56
N THR A 98 -13.40 10.25 9.42
CA THR A 98 -13.17 11.30 10.42
C THR A 98 -12.17 10.85 11.46
N GLN A 99 -12.32 9.64 12.00
CA GLN A 99 -11.37 9.05 12.94
C GLN A 99 -9.98 8.89 12.31
N ILE A 100 -9.91 8.36 11.09
CA ILE A 100 -8.63 8.22 10.38
C ILE A 100 -7.97 9.59 10.20
N LYS A 101 -8.71 10.63 9.78
CA LYS A 101 -8.16 11.99 9.64
C LYS A 101 -7.62 12.54 10.96
N GLY A 102 -8.30 12.26 12.09
CA GLY A 102 -7.83 12.62 13.42
C GLY A 102 -6.49 11.95 13.75
N ILE A 103 -6.40 10.63 13.58
CA ILE A 103 -5.15 9.87 13.80
C ILE A 103 -4.04 10.40 12.90
N LEU A 104 -4.32 10.63 11.61
CA LEU A 104 -3.33 11.17 10.71
C LEU A 104 -2.84 12.55 11.16
N ALA A 105 -3.71 13.42 11.68
CA ALA A 105 -3.31 14.75 12.14
C ALA A 105 -2.27 14.71 13.27
N GLU A 106 -2.27 13.65 14.08
CA GLU A 106 -1.32 13.44 15.17
C GLU A 106 0.01 12.84 14.68
N HIS A 107 -0.01 12.05 13.61
CA HIS A 107 1.15 11.27 13.17
C HIS A 107 1.81 11.76 11.86
N TYR A 108 1.11 12.56 11.05
CA TYR A 108 1.59 13.01 9.75
C TYR A 108 2.03 14.47 9.78
N SER A 109 3.07 14.78 9.01
CA SER A 109 3.38 16.18 8.69
C SER A 109 2.25 16.82 7.87
N LYS A 110 2.15 18.14 7.90
CA LYS A 110 1.16 18.91 7.11
C LYS A 110 1.18 18.54 5.61
N GLN A 111 2.35 18.33 5.04
CA GLN A 111 2.49 17.92 3.64
C GLN A 111 1.95 16.49 3.40
N SER A 112 2.23 15.57 4.33
CA SER A 112 1.73 14.19 4.23
C SER A 112 0.21 14.13 4.39
N LEU A 113 -0.36 14.97 5.25
CA LEU A 113 -1.81 15.15 5.41
C LEU A 113 -2.48 15.63 4.13
N ASN A 114 -1.93 16.66 3.49
CA ASN A 114 -2.46 17.20 2.22
C ASN A 114 -2.50 16.14 1.11
N ASN A 115 -1.58 15.16 1.15
CA ASN A 115 -1.54 14.07 0.19
C ASN A 115 -2.46 12.91 0.57
N ALA A 116 -2.61 12.61 1.86
CA ALA A 116 -3.42 11.51 2.38
C ALA A 116 -4.93 11.78 2.26
N GLY A 117 -5.36 13.02 2.52
CA GLY A 117 -6.77 13.41 2.52
C GLY A 117 -7.52 13.09 1.22
N PRO A 118 -7.00 13.48 0.03
CA PRO A 118 -7.63 13.14 -1.24
C PRO A 118 -7.75 11.63 -1.47
N ALA A 119 -6.77 10.83 -1.05
CA ALA A 119 -6.82 9.38 -1.20
C ALA A 119 -7.92 8.75 -0.34
N LEU A 120 -8.08 9.23 0.89
CA LEU A 120 -9.15 8.78 1.79
C LEU A 120 -10.53 9.16 1.28
N ASN A 121 -10.70 10.39 0.78
CA ASN A 121 -11.98 10.82 0.22
C ASN A 121 -12.33 9.97 -1.01
N GLN A 122 -11.38 9.76 -1.93
CA GLN A 122 -11.60 8.93 -3.12
C GLN A 122 -11.97 7.49 -2.76
N TYR A 123 -11.37 6.93 -1.70
CA TYR A 123 -11.73 5.61 -1.20
C TYR A 123 -13.13 5.59 -0.57
N ALA A 124 -13.53 6.64 0.13
CA ALA A 124 -14.88 6.76 0.67
C ALA A 124 -15.93 6.81 -0.45
N ASP A 125 -15.63 7.49 -1.55
CA ASP A 125 -16.48 7.52 -2.75
C ASP A 125 -16.60 6.10 -3.35
N TYR A 126 -15.48 5.38 -3.48
CA TYR A 126 -15.48 3.97 -3.90
C TYR A 126 -16.36 3.10 -3.00
N VAL A 127 -16.24 3.22 -1.68
CA VAL A 127 -17.07 2.43 -0.74
C VAL A 127 -18.54 2.75 -0.91
N THR A 128 -18.88 4.03 -1.12
CA THR A 128 -20.28 4.47 -1.35
C THR A 128 -20.83 3.89 -2.65
N GLU A 129 -20.10 4.03 -3.75
CA GLU A 129 -20.47 3.46 -5.06
C GLU A 129 -20.58 1.93 -5.01
N CYS A 130 -19.64 1.29 -4.32
CA CYS A 130 -19.63 -0.14 -4.13
C CYS A 130 -20.92 -0.57 -3.38
N LEU A 131 -21.28 0.07 -2.27
CA LEU A 131 -22.49 -0.25 -1.51
C LEU A 131 -23.77 -0.08 -2.34
N VAL A 132 -23.88 0.99 -3.14
CA VAL A 132 -25.01 1.20 -4.06
C VAL A 132 -25.10 0.06 -5.08
N ASN A 133 -23.97 -0.32 -5.67
CA ASN A 133 -23.91 -1.38 -6.67
C ASN A 133 -24.14 -2.79 -6.10
N VAL A 134 -23.80 -3.05 -4.82
CA VAL A 134 -24.12 -4.31 -4.14
C VAL A 134 -25.62 -4.47 -3.96
N MET A 135 -26.31 -3.41 -3.54
CA MET A 135 -27.76 -3.42 -3.39
C MET A 135 -28.47 -3.64 -4.73
N ALA A 136 -27.86 -3.20 -5.84
CA ALA A 136 -28.41 -3.35 -7.19
C ALA A 136 -28.05 -4.67 -7.89
N ALA A 137 -26.85 -5.23 -7.65
CA ALA A 137 -26.27 -6.30 -8.48
C ALA A 137 -25.81 -7.56 -7.72
N GLY A 138 -25.99 -7.64 -6.39
CA GLY A 138 -25.68 -8.84 -5.62
C GLY A 138 -24.19 -9.23 -5.55
N LYS A 139 -23.28 -8.33 -5.92
CA LYS A 139 -21.83 -8.51 -5.71
C LYS A 139 -21.48 -8.25 -4.24
N ALA A 140 -20.32 -8.71 -3.77
CA ALA A 140 -19.85 -8.43 -2.41
C ALA A 140 -18.85 -7.26 -2.42
N CYS A 141 -19.12 -6.19 -1.66
CA CYS A 141 -18.09 -5.24 -1.27
C CYS A 141 -17.37 -5.75 -0.02
N PHE A 142 -16.05 -5.63 -0.02
CA PHE A 142 -15.25 -5.97 1.14
C PHE A 142 -15.38 -4.87 2.22
N ASN A 143 -16.49 -4.91 2.97
CA ASN A 143 -16.61 -4.41 4.35
C ASN A 143 -17.91 -4.84 5.04
N VAL A 144 -18.69 -5.76 4.45
CA VAL A 144 -19.88 -6.33 5.10
C VAL A 144 -19.43 -7.59 5.84
N ARG A 145 -18.69 -7.45 6.94
CA ARG A 145 -18.73 -8.52 7.96
C ARG A 145 -20.13 -8.46 8.57
N SER A 146 -20.90 -9.50 8.24
CA SER A 146 -22.20 -9.80 8.83
C SER A 146 -22.05 -10.12 10.31
#